data_AF-A0A972TWY0-F1
#
_entry.id   AF-A0A972TWY0-F1
#
_cell.length_a   1.000
_cell.length_b   1.000
_cell.length_c   1.000
_cell.angle_alpha   90.00
_cell.angle_beta   90.00
_cell.angle_gamma   90.00
#
_symmetry.space_group_name_H-M   'P 1'
#
loop_
_entity.id
_entity.type
_entity.pdbx_description
1 polymer ?
#
loop_
_entity_poly.entity_id
_entity_poly.type
_entity_poly.pdbx_seq_one_letter_code
_entity_poly.pdbx_strand_id
1 'polypeptide(L)'
;MKFKDTEELKERSKGCLRIEGRDVGVLNEEDIKCRLIDDLIYSAVFSPGEETREASRWVIRRAGVTLGIYPASIQVLYEAMGRKEVSGFTVPAINLRGITYCSAQAIFRAAIKGNVGALIFEIARSETGYTDQRPAEYTAAVTAAAIKTGFRGFLFIQGDHFQINAKKYAADPDGETEAVKAMIKEAIDAGFYNIDIDASTLADLSRPSIQEQQKKNYTLTAAMTALIREIEPEGVTVSVGGEIGEIGDKNTTVEEFNVFMDCYLDGLKKEHKQNKGISKISIQTGTAHGGVPLPDGSIAEVKIDFGALEEISEVARSRYGLAGAVQHGASTLPSDAFNRFPRTKTAEVHLATGFQNIIYESVNFPAALRDRIYGYIKQELRGEKKESDTEEQFIYKTRKKGFGLFKKDMWALAPDVLEAIGTELEAQFTFLFDQLNVFGTKDVVERYLKPVDVPLEIPESLKS
;
A
#
# COMPACT_ATOMS: atom_id res chain seq x y z
N MET A 1 18.41 7.18 18.13
CA MET A 1 18.21 6.69 19.52
C MET A 1 16.72 6.58 19.81
N LYS A 2 16.28 5.86 20.84
CA LYS A 2 14.84 5.79 21.22
C LYS A 2 14.57 6.65 22.45
N PHE A 3 13.37 7.21 22.57
CA PHE A 3 12.92 7.82 23.81
C PHE A 3 12.66 6.73 24.86
N LYS A 4 12.99 7.02 26.11
CA LYS A 4 12.70 6.19 27.27
C LYS A 4 11.21 6.17 27.59
N ASP A 5 10.58 7.35 27.55
CA ASP A 5 9.19 7.59 27.90
C ASP A 5 8.69 8.87 27.20
N THR A 6 7.42 9.23 27.43
CA THR A 6 6.80 10.42 26.83
C THR A 6 7.33 11.74 27.42
N GLU A 7 7.89 11.73 28.62
CA GLU A 7 8.51 12.92 29.21
C GLU A 7 9.84 13.24 28.52
N GLU A 8 10.67 12.23 28.23
CA GLU A 8 11.87 12.44 27.41
C GLU A 8 11.50 12.92 26.00
N LEU A 9 10.43 12.38 25.40
CA LEU A 9 9.93 12.85 24.10
C LEU A 9 9.59 14.34 24.17
N LYS A 10 8.81 14.78 25.17
CA LYS A 10 8.43 16.19 25.37
C LYS A 10 9.68 17.07 25.54
N GLU A 11 10.61 16.66 26.40
CA GLU A 11 11.84 17.41 26.66
C GLU A 11 12.69 17.58 25.41
N ARG A 12 12.94 16.49 24.69
CA ARG A 12 13.78 16.51 23.48
C ARG A 12 13.10 17.17 22.28
N SER A 13 11.78 17.32 22.32
CA SER A 13 11.01 18.08 21.33
C SER A 13 11.08 19.59 21.55
N LYS A 14 11.47 20.07 22.74
CA LYS A 14 11.56 21.51 23.05
C LYS A 14 12.50 22.22 22.07
N GLY A 15 12.06 23.36 21.57
CA GLY A 15 12.79 24.15 20.57
C GLY A 15 12.68 23.65 19.13
N CYS A 16 12.24 22.40 18.92
CA CYS A 16 11.97 21.84 17.58
C CYS A 16 10.47 21.87 17.27
N LEU A 17 9.66 21.44 18.23
CA LEU A 17 8.20 21.30 18.15
C LEU A 17 7.52 21.97 19.34
N ARG A 18 6.25 22.32 19.16
CA ARG A 18 5.36 22.82 20.21
C ARG A 18 4.04 22.06 20.16
N ILE A 19 3.77 21.25 21.18
CA ILE A 19 2.50 20.50 21.29
C ILE A 19 1.45 21.43 21.91
N GLU A 20 0.36 21.70 21.21
CA GLU A 20 -0.74 22.58 21.64
C GLU A 20 -2.10 21.95 21.34
N GLY A 21 -2.76 21.42 22.37
CA GLY A 21 -4.07 20.78 22.18
C GLY A 21 -4.01 19.60 21.23
N ARG A 22 -4.65 19.71 20.06
CA ARG A 22 -4.66 18.66 19.02
C ARG A 22 -3.60 18.87 17.92
N ASP A 23 -2.77 19.89 18.07
CA ASP A 23 -1.83 20.32 17.05
C ASP A 23 -0.38 20.25 17.51
N VAL A 24 0.52 20.19 16.53
CA VAL A 24 1.97 20.21 16.73
C VAL A 24 2.55 21.33 15.87
N GLY A 25 2.86 22.47 16.49
CA GLY A 25 3.60 23.55 15.83
C GLY A 25 5.05 23.14 15.55
N VAL A 26 5.55 23.50 14.37
CA VAL A 26 6.97 23.34 14.01
C VAL A 26 7.71 24.64 14.27
N LEU A 27 8.69 24.59 15.17
CA LEU A 27 9.53 25.73 15.55
C LEU A 27 10.82 25.79 14.73
N ASN A 28 11.40 24.63 14.41
CA ASN A 28 12.58 24.52 13.57
C ASN A 28 12.51 23.24 12.71
N GLU A 29 12.23 23.40 11.43
CA GLU A 29 12.12 22.27 10.49
C GLU A 29 13.44 21.50 10.35
N GLU A 30 14.57 22.21 10.31
CA GLU A 30 15.87 21.58 10.09
C GLU A 30 16.28 20.70 11.27
N ASP A 31 16.02 21.14 12.49
CA ASP A 31 16.27 20.33 13.68
C ASP A 31 15.38 19.08 13.72
N ILE A 32 14.12 19.17 13.24
CA ILE A 32 13.26 17.99 13.14
C ILE A 32 13.87 16.98 12.17
N LYS A 33 14.23 17.42 10.97
CA LYS A 33 14.82 16.58 9.93
C LYS A 33 16.14 15.93 10.35
N CYS A 34 17.02 16.69 10.97
CA CYS A 34 18.39 16.26 11.25
C CYS A 34 18.56 15.56 12.60
N ARG A 35 17.67 15.82 13.57
CA ARG A 35 17.88 15.35 14.95
C ARG A 35 16.71 14.58 15.54
N LEU A 36 15.48 15.01 15.30
CA LEU A 36 14.32 14.51 16.05
C LEU A 36 13.59 13.37 15.34
N ILE A 37 13.44 13.45 14.01
CA ILE A 37 12.55 12.55 13.27
C ILE A 37 13.03 11.10 13.31
N ASP A 38 14.34 10.86 13.28
CA ASP A 38 14.92 9.52 13.37
C ASP A 38 14.63 8.86 14.73
N ASP A 39 14.64 9.66 15.81
CA ASP A 39 14.35 9.19 17.15
C ASP A 39 12.85 8.97 17.38
N LEU A 40 12.01 9.85 16.83
CA LEU A 40 10.56 9.68 16.79
C LEU A 40 10.17 8.39 16.07
N ILE A 41 10.66 8.18 14.84
CA ILE A 41 10.25 6.99 14.10
C ILE A 41 10.79 5.71 14.73
N TYR A 42 12.03 5.71 15.22
CA TYR A 42 12.57 4.53 15.91
C TYR A 42 11.77 4.20 17.18
N SER A 43 11.31 5.23 17.91
CA SER A 43 10.44 5.05 19.08
C SER A 43 9.02 4.60 18.71
N ALA A 44 8.46 5.12 17.61
CA ALA A 44 7.16 4.73 17.07
C ALA A 44 7.09 3.25 16.66
N VAL A 45 8.22 2.65 16.26
CA VAL A 45 8.30 1.23 15.88
C VAL A 45 8.75 0.36 17.06
N PHE A 46 9.81 0.73 17.77
CA PHE A 46 10.53 -0.17 18.68
C PHE A 46 10.50 0.20 20.16
N SER A 47 9.79 1.27 20.56
CA SER A 47 9.65 1.55 22.00
C SER A 47 8.88 0.41 22.67
N PRO A 48 9.33 -0.09 23.84
CA PRO A 48 8.60 -1.13 24.58
C PRO A 48 7.26 -0.62 25.12
N GLY A 49 7.18 0.66 25.48
CA GLY A 49 5.97 1.29 26.01
C GLY A 49 5.00 1.69 24.90
N GLU A 50 3.76 1.23 25.00
CA GLU A 50 2.68 1.55 24.06
C GLU A 50 2.42 3.06 23.98
N GLU A 51 2.34 3.72 25.14
CA GLU A 51 2.15 5.17 25.23
C GLU A 51 3.22 5.97 24.47
N THR A 52 4.48 5.52 24.49
CA THR A 52 5.57 6.18 23.76
C THR A 52 5.48 5.92 22.27
N ARG A 53 5.05 4.72 21.85
CA ARG A 53 4.80 4.42 20.42
C ARG A 53 3.68 5.30 19.89
N GLU A 54 2.55 5.36 20.59
CA GLU A 54 1.40 6.17 20.22
C GLU A 54 1.73 7.66 20.18
N ALA A 55 2.37 8.19 21.22
CA ALA A 55 2.84 9.57 21.27
C ALA A 55 3.76 9.91 20.08
N SER A 56 4.74 9.04 19.79
CA SER A 56 5.67 9.26 18.68
C SER A 56 4.95 9.26 17.33
N ARG A 57 4.04 8.29 17.10
CA ARG A 57 3.24 8.21 15.86
C ARG A 57 2.36 9.44 15.69
N TRP A 58 1.70 9.89 16.76
CA TRP A 58 0.85 11.08 16.73
C TRP A 58 1.66 12.34 16.42
N VAL A 59 2.81 12.55 17.09
CA VAL A 59 3.69 13.70 16.84
C VAL A 59 4.18 13.73 15.39
N ILE A 60 4.62 12.58 14.85
CA ILE A 60 5.04 12.48 13.45
C ILE A 60 3.91 12.90 12.50
N ARG A 61 2.70 12.38 12.71
CA ARG A 61 1.54 12.67 11.86
C ARG A 61 1.15 14.15 11.91
N ARG A 62 1.03 14.74 13.11
CA ARG A 62 0.66 16.16 13.25
C ARG A 62 1.75 17.10 12.75
N ALA A 63 3.02 16.82 13.04
CA ALA A 63 4.14 17.59 12.48
C ALA A 63 4.16 17.51 10.94
N GLY A 64 3.84 16.34 10.37
CA GLY A 64 3.67 16.17 8.92
C GLY A 64 2.64 17.12 8.33
N VAL A 65 1.45 17.19 8.92
CA VAL A 65 0.37 18.11 8.49
C VAL A 65 0.82 19.57 8.56
N THR A 66 1.47 19.99 9.65
CA THR A 66 2.01 21.35 9.79
C THR A 66 3.11 21.65 8.78
N LEU A 67 3.86 20.63 8.36
CA LEU A 67 4.83 20.73 7.29
C LEU A 67 4.21 20.59 5.90
N GLY A 68 2.89 20.49 5.74
CA GLY A 68 2.26 20.40 4.41
C GLY A 68 2.32 18.99 3.79
N ILE A 69 2.37 17.95 4.61
CA ILE A 69 2.25 16.54 4.22
C ILE A 69 0.88 16.05 4.69
N TYR A 70 -0.04 15.84 3.76
CA TYR A 70 -1.44 15.57 4.07
C TYR A 70 -1.84 14.15 3.67
N PRO A 71 -2.23 13.26 4.60
CA PRO A 71 -2.91 12.03 4.25
C PRO A 71 -4.13 12.32 3.38
N ALA A 72 -4.27 11.63 2.25
CA ALA A 72 -5.28 11.96 1.27
C ALA A 72 -5.85 10.73 0.56
N SER A 73 -7.07 10.90 0.05
CA SER A 73 -7.71 9.96 -0.87
C SER A 73 -7.43 10.37 -2.31
N ILE A 74 -7.05 9.40 -3.15
CA ILE A 74 -6.82 9.60 -4.58
C ILE A 74 -8.12 9.70 -5.38
N GLN A 75 -9.28 9.51 -4.72
CA GLN A 75 -10.61 9.43 -5.34
C GLN A 75 -10.87 10.50 -6.41
N VAL A 76 -10.59 11.77 -6.12
CA VAL A 76 -10.90 12.88 -7.05
C VAL A 76 -10.04 12.82 -8.31
N LEU A 77 -8.77 12.40 -8.19
CA LEU A 77 -7.90 12.17 -9.35
C LEU A 77 -8.44 11.02 -10.19
N TYR A 78 -8.88 9.93 -9.56
CA TYR A 78 -9.43 8.76 -10.25
C TYR A 78 -10.75 9.05 -10.95
N GLU A 79 -11.59 9.89 -10.37
CA GLU A 79 -12.78 10.38 -11.06
C GLU A 79 -12.43 11.27 -12.27
N ALA A 80 -11.39 12.10 -12.17
CA ALA A 80 -10.93 12.90 -13.31
C ALA A 80 -10.37 12.01 -14.43
N MET A 81 -9.71 10.91 -14.09
CA MET A 81 -9.30 9.88 -15.05
C MET A 81 -10.52 9.17 -15.66
N GLY A 82 -11.54 8.85 -14.86
CA GLY A 82 -12.81 8.28 -15.32
C GLY A 82 -13.56 9.19 -16.30
N ARG A 83 -13.57 10.50 -16.03
CA ARG A 83 -14.10 11.53 -16.94
C ARG A 83 -13.20 11.83 -18.14
N LYS A 84 -12.04 11.17 -18.25
CA LYS A 84 -11.03 11.37 -19.30
C LYS A 84 -10.43 12.78 -19.33
N GLU A 85 -10.53 13.53 -18.23
CA GLU A 85 -9.90 14.85 -18.06
C GLU A 85 -8.40 14.74 -17.75
N VAL A 86 -8.02 13.63 -17.10
CA VAL A 86 -6.65 13.26 -16.78
C VAL A 86 -6.32 11.94 -17.45
N SER A 87 -5.18 11.85 -18.13
CA SER A 87 -4.72 10.62 -18.78
C SER A 87 -3.21 10.69 -19.03
N GLY A 88 -2.65 9.57 -19.50
CA GLY A 88 -1.28 9.49 -19.99
C GLY A 88 -0.30 8.87 -19.01
N PHE A 89 -0.72 8.55 -17.80
CA PHE A 89 0.11 7.90 -16.78
C PHE A 89 -0.66 6.79 -16.06
N THR A 90 0.08 5.92 -15.38
CA THR A 90 -0.45 4.87 -14.49
C THR A 90 0.12 5.11 -13.10
N VAL A 91 -0.71 5.11 -12.07
CA VAL A 91 -0.26 5.35 -10.70
C VAL A 91 0.50 4.12 -10.17
N PRO A 92 1.76 4.24 -9.74
CA PRO A 92 2.42 3.17 -9.00
C PRO A 92 1.86 3.08 -7.58
N ALA A 93 1.37 1.91 -7.20
CA ALA A 93 1.12 1.53 -5.82
C ALA A 93 2.26 0.64 -5.33
N ILE A 94 2.90 1.04 -4.23
CA ILE A 94 4.20 0.51 -3.82
C ILE A 94 4.08 -0.11 -2.42
N ASN A 95 4.17 -1.44 -2.34
CA ASN A 95 4.21 -2.16 -1.06
C ASN A 95 5.61 -2.12 -0.44
N LEU A 96 5.75 -1.48 0.72
CA LEU A 96 7.00 -1.47 1.48
C LEU A 96 7.02 -2.53 2.58
N ARG A 97 7.70 -3.65 2.31
CA ARG A 97 7.76 -4.80 3.23
C ARG A 97 8.87 -4.73 4.29
N GLY A 98 9.94 -4.00 3.99
CA GLY A 98 11.15 -3.99 4.80
C GLY A 98 11.82 -2.63 4.78
N ILE A 99 12.55 -2.31 5.87
CA ILE A 99 13.22 -1.03 6.10
C ILE A 99 12.36 0.17 5.66
N THR A 100 11.06 0.12 5.96
CA THR A 100 10.00 0.97 5.36
C THR A 100 10.33 2.46 5.45
N TYR A 101 10.89 2.93 6.56
CA TYR A 101 11.35 4.30 6.69
C TYR A 101 12.44 4.67 5.66
N CYS A 102 13.43 3.80 5.44
CA CYS A 102 14.51 4.02 4.47
C CYS A 102 14.01 3.87 3.02
N SER A 103 13.21 2.84 2.74
CA SER A 103 12.61 2.62 1.41
C SER A 103 11.69 3.77 1.01
N ALA A 104 10.88 4.29 1.94
CA ALA A 104 10.04 5.45 1.67
C ALA A 104 10.86 6.72 1.41
N GLN A 105 12.01 6.91 2.09
CA GLN A 105 12.91 8.02 1.78
C GLN A 105 13.45 7.93 0.34
N ALA A 106 13.80 6.73 -0.13
CA ALA A 106 14.22 6.54 -1.52
C ALA A 106 13.11 6.90 -2.52
N ILE A 107 11.86 6.53 -2.25
CA ILE A 107 10.69 6.94 -3.03
C ILE A 107 10.55 8.46 -3.06
N PHE A 108 10.61 9.12 -1.89
CA PHE A 108 10.43 10.56 -1.82
C PHE A 108 11.56 11.34 -2.51
N ARG A 109 12.82 10.89 -2.44
CA ARG A 109 13.92 11.53 -3.19
C ARG A 109 13.68 11.44 -4.70
N ALA A 110 13.28 10.27 -5.20
CA ALA A 110 12.90 10.11 -6.60
C ALA A 110 11.68 10.99 -6.98
N ALA A 111 10.66 11.03 -6.12
CA ALA A 111 9.44 11.80 -6.35
C ALA A 111 9.71 13.31 -6.37
N ILE A 112 10.52 13.83 -5.44
CA ILE A 112 10.93 15.23 -5.39
C ILE A 112 11.70 15.60 -6.66
N LYS A 113 12.68 14.78 -7.07
CA LYS A 113 13.48 15.02 -8.27
C LYS A 113 12.62 15.01 -9.54
N GLY A 114 11.62 14.14 -9.60
CA GLY A 114 10.72 13.97 -10.74
C GLY A 114 9.45 14.81 -10.72
N ASN A 115 9.25 15.66 -9.71
CA ASN A 115 7.98 16.35 -9.45
C ASN A 115 6.75 15.42 -9.49
N VAL A 116 6.87 14.24 -8.89
CA VAL A 116 5.82 13.20 -8.87
C VAL A 116 4.87 13.45 -7.71
N GLY A 117 3.57 13.48 -8.00
CA GLY A 117 2.52 13.51 -6.98
C GLY A 117 1.54 12.36 -7.07
N ALA A 118 1.41 11.71 -8.23
CA ALA A 118 0.56 10.53 -8.41
C ALA A 118 1.36 9.25 -8.09
N LEU A 119 1.43 8.89 -6.82
CA LEU A 119 2.03 7.65 -6.32
C LEU A 119 1.33 7.22 -5.03
N ILE A 120 1.23 5.91 -4.79
CA ILE A 120 0.59 5.34 -3.59
C ILE A 120 1.61 4.52 -2.81
N PHE A 121 1.61 4.69 -1.48
CA PHE A 121 2.24 3.76 -0.57
C PHE A 121 1.20 2.77 -0.08
N GLU A 122 1.46 1.47 -0.16
CA GLU A 122 0.46 0.48 0.22
C GLU A 122 1.03 -0.63 1.10
N ILE A 123 0.15 -1.34 1.79
CA ILE A 123 0.50 -2.59 2.47
C ILE A 123 -0.73 -3.48 2.53
N ALA A 124 -0.55 -4.76 2.20
CA ALA A 124 -1.68 -5.68 2.12
C ALA A 124 -2.06 -6.31 3.46
N ARG A 125 -3.31 -6.78 3.61
CA ARG A 125 -3.78 -7.50 4.83
C ARG A 125 -2.78 -8.56 5.28
N SER A 126 -2.31 -9.39 4.35
CA SER A 126 -1.34 -10.46 4.66
C SER A 126 0.03 -9.92 5.07
N GLU A 127 0.45 -8.81 4.46
CA GLU A 127 1.76 -8.20 4.68
C GLU A 127 1.85 -7.54 6.06
N THR A 128 0.76 -6.93 6.54
CA THR A 128 0.73 -6.40 7.91
C THR A 128 1.08 -7.47 8.96
N GLY A 129 0.67 -8.72 8.71
CA GLY A 129 0.97 -9.85 9.58
C GLY A 129 2.44 -10.28 9.51
N TYR A 130 2.94 -10.66 8.32
CA TYR A 130 4.28 -11.24 8.23
C TYR A 130 5.43 -10.22 8.30
N THR A 131 5.14 -8.94 8.06
CA THR A 131 6.10 -7.86 8.28
C THR A 131 5.96 -7.24 9.68
N ASP A 132 4.94 -7.63 10.44
CA ASP A 132 4.58 -7.05 11.73
C ASP A 132 4.32 -5.53 11.65
N GLN A 133 3.83 -5.04 10.52
CA GLN A 133 3.61 -3.60 10.28
C GLN A 133 2.11 -3.29 10.27
N ARG A 134 1.60 -2.79 11.40
CA ARG A 134 0.20 -2.35 11.53
C ARG A 134 -0.01 -0.96 10.89
N PRO A 135 -1.24 -0.60 10.48
CA PRO A 135 -1.51 0.65 9.77
C PRO A 135 -0.92 1.91 10.42
N ALA A 136 -1.07 2.10 11.73
CA ALA A 136 -0.54 3.27 12.43
C ALA A 136 1.00 3.35 12.42
N GLU A 137 1.70 2.20 12.44
CA GLU A 137 3.15 2.14 12.28
C GLU A 137 3.56 2.51 10.86
N TYR A 138 2.87 1.93 9.87
CA TYR A 138 3.15 2.17 8.45
C TYR A 138 2.99 3.65 8.08
N THR A 139 1.86 4.26 8.47
CA THR A 139 1.63 5.70 8.25
C THR A 139 2.71 6.55 8.91
N ALA A 140 3.12 6.23 10.15
CA ALA A 140 4.18 6.96 10.82
C ALA A 140 5.53 6.83 10.10
N ALA A 141 5.89 5.63 9.64
CA ALA A 141 7.14 5.41 8.90
C ALA A 141 7.18 6.19 7.58
N VAL A 142 6.10 6.16 6.81
CA VAL A 142 6.01 6.87 5.54
C VAL A 142 5.98 8.39 5.77
N THR A 143 5.22 8.88 6.75
CA THR A 143 5.16 10.31 7.08
C THR A 143 6.51 10.82 7.59
N ALA A 144 7.20 10.05 8.43
CA ALA A 144 8.54 10.39 8.89
C ALA A 144 9.53 10.49 7.73
N ALA A 145 9.46 9.56 6.76
CA ALA A 145 10.29 9.59 5.57
C ALA A 145 10.03 10.84 4.70
N ALA A 146 8.76 11.25 4.58
CA ALA A 146 8.39 12.48 3.89
C ALA A 146 8.99 13.72 4.58
N ILE A 147 8.89 13.78 5.92
CA ILE A 147 9.51 14.85 6.72
C ILE A 147 11.02 14.87 6.51
N LYS A 148 11.69 13.73 6.69
CA LYS A 148 13.14 13.57 6.58
C LYS A 148 13.68 14.05 5.23
N THR A 149 12.99 13.72 4.15
CA THR A 149 13.38 14.08 2.77
C THR A 149 12.94 15.47 2.35
N GLY A 150 12.05 16.13 3.11
CA GLY A 150 11.49 17.42 2.73
C GLY A 150 10.39 17.35 1.69
N PHE A 151 9.73 16.20 1.53
CA PHE A 151 8.56 16.08 0.66
C PHE A 151 7.42 16.98 1.16
N ARG A 152 6.61 17.47 0.21
CA ARG A 152 5.43 18.32 0.43
C ARG A 152 4.35 17.93 -0.55
N GLY A 153 3.13 17.77 -0.07
CA GLY A 153 1.96 17.42 -0.88
C GLY A 153 1.10 16.35 -0.24
N PHE A 154 0.33 15.68 -1.09
CA PHE A 154 -0.60 14.63 -0.69
C PHE A 154 0.13 13.31 -0.49
N LEU A 155 -0.22 12.63 0.60
CA LEU A 155 0.27 11.31 0.94
C LEU A 155 -0.85 10.30 0.79
N PHE A 156 -0.82 9.54 -0.31
CA PHE A 156 -1.77 8.47 -0.56
C PHE A 156 -1.28 7.18 0.09
N ILE A 157 -1.99 6.75 1.14
CA ILE A 157 -1.74 5.47 1.81
C ILE A 157 -2.91 4.54 1.52
N GLN A 158 -2.59 3.33 1.10
CA GLN A 158 -3.54 2.33 0.64
C GLN A 158 -3.49 1.03 1.44
N GLY A 159 -4.68 0.51 1.73
CA GLY A 159 -4.87 -0.85 2.20
C GLY A 159 -5.03 -1.76 0.99
N ASP A 160 -3.98 -2.50 0.65
CA ASP A 160 -3.97 -3.44 -0.48
C ASP A 160 -4.63 -4.76 -0.08
N HIS A 161 -5.32 -5.44 -1.00
CA HIS A 161 -6.03 -6.71 -0.78
C HIS A 161 -6.59 -6.85 0.65
N PHE A 162 -7.60 -6.06 1.02
CA PHE A 162 -8.36 -6.32 2.25
C PHE A 162 -9.25 -7.53 2.00
N GLN A 163 -8.56 -8.66 1.86
CA GLN A 163 -9.06 -9.88 1.28
C GLN A 163 -9.96 -10.59 2.26
N ILE A 164 -11.11 -11.08 1.81
CA ILE A 164 -11.95 -12.00 2.57
C ILE A 164 -11.47 -13.41 2.27
N ASN A 165 -10.85 -14.09 3.25
CA ASN A 165 -10.22 -15.38 2.99
C ASN A 165 -11.25 -16.50 2.82
N ALA A 166 -11.28 -17.14 1.66
CA ALA A 166 -12.25 -18.19 1.33
C ALA A 166 -12.35 -19.33 2.36
N LYS A 167 -11.22 -19.81 2.91
CA LYS A 167 -11.23 -20.89 3.89
C LYS A 167 -11.81 -20.44 5.23
N LYS A 168 -11.42 -19.25 5.70
CA LYS A 168 -11.96 -18.69 6.95
C LYS A 168 -13.43 -18.35 6.81
N TYR A 169 -13.81 -17.73 5.70
CA TYR A 169 -15.19 -17.40 5.39
C TYR A 169 -16.08 -18.64 5.28
N ALA A 170 -15.59 -19.75 4.71
CA ALA A 170 -16.34 -21.00 4.68
C ALA A 170 -16.56 -21.62 6.07
N ALA A 171 -15.63 -21.38 7.00
CA ALA A 171 -15.72 -21.87 8.38
C ALA A 171 -16.58 -20.98 9.28
N ASP A 172 -16.44 -19.66 9.15
CA ASP A 172 -17.15 -18.64 9.93
C ASP A 172 -17.33 -17.36 9.08
N PRO A 173 -18.42 -17.26 8.30
CA PRO A 173 -18.67 -16.12 7.44
C PRO A 173 -18.74 -14.79 8.20
N ASP A 174 -19.39 -14.79 9.37
CA ASP A 174 -19.61 -13.58 10.16
C ASP A 174 -18.29 -13.13 10.79
N GLY A 175 -17.55 -14.06 11.42
CA GLY A 175 -16.27 -13.75 12.04
C GLY A 175 -15.22 -13.24 11.04
N GLU A 176 -15.13 -13.84 9.86
CA GLU A 176 -14.19 -13.37 8.83
C GLU A 176 -14.61 -12.01 8.26
N THR A 177 -15.91 -11.76 8.07
CA THR A 177 -16.42 -10.46 7.62
C THR A 177 -16.14 -9.37 8.65
N GLU A 178 -16.45 -9.61 9.93
CA GLU A 178 -16.18 -8.65 11.02
C GLU A 178 -14.68 -8.37 11.18
N ALA A 179 -13.82 -9.38 10.97
CA ALA A 179 -12.37 -9.18 10.98
C ALA A 179 -11.90 -8.22 9.88
N VAL A 180 -12.51 -8.27 8.68
CA VAL A 180 -12.20 -7.34 7.60
C VAL A 180 -12.77 -5.94 7.90
N LYS A 181 -13.99 -5.83 8.43
CA LYS A 181 -14.57 -4.55 8.87
C LYS A 181 -13.69 -3.85 9.92
N ALA A 182 -13.22 -4.59 10.93
CA ALA A 182 -12.34 -4.07 11.96
C ALA A 182 -11.00 -3.56 11.37
N MET A 183 -10.46 -4.27 10.37
CA MET A 183 -9.25 -3.86 9.67
C MET A 183 -9.44 -2.60 8.83
N ILE A 184 -10.56 -2.50 8.10
CA ILE A 184 -10.94 -1.27 7.37
C ILE A 184 -10.97 -0.08 8.32
N LYS A 185 -11.63 -0.23 9.47
CA LYS A 185 -11.72 0.83 10.47
C LYS A 185 -10.34 1.25 10.99
N GLU A 186 -9.51 0.29 11.40
CA GLU A 186 -8.15 0.57 11.87
C GLU A 186 -7.31 1.29 10.81
N ALA A 187 -7.43 0.89 9.54
CA ALA A 187 -6.72 1.51 8.45
C ALA A 187 -7.15 2.97 8.24
N ILE A 188 -8.46 3.24 8.23
CA ILE A 188 -9.01 4.60 8.09
C ILE A 188 -8.58 5.48 9.28
N ASP A 189 -8.65 4.98 10.51
CA ASP A 189 -8.16 5.68 11.72
C ASP A 189 -6.65 6.02 11.61
N ALA A 190 -5.88 5.15 10.95
CA ALA A 190 -4.46 5.34 10.67
C ALA A 190 -4.16 6.25 9.47
N GLY A 191 -5.17 6.73 8.73
CA GLY A 191 -5.01 7.62 7.58
C GLY A 191 -4.94 6.92 6.22
N PHE A 192 -5.36 5.66 6.13
CA PHE A 192 -5.48 4.93 4.87
C PHE A 192 -6.79 5.36 4.20
N TYR A 193 -6.71 6.32 3.30
CA TYR A 193 -7.89 6.84 2.59
C TYR A 193 -8.04 6.26 1.19
N ASN A 194 -7.40 5.12 0.94
CA ASN A 194 -7.51 4.31 -0.27
C ASN A 194 -7.59 2.84 0.20
N ILE A 195 -8.66 2.13 -0.10
CA ILE A 195 -8.91 0.78 0.42
C ILE A 195 -9.35 -0.14 -0.71
N ASP A 196 -8.56 -1.17 -0.99
CA ASP A 196 -8.88 -2.16 -2.00
C ASP A 196 -9.51 -3.39 -1.35
N ILE A 197 -10.78 -3.63 -1.67
CA ILE A 197 -11.54 -4.76 -1.16
C ILE A 197 -11.35 -5.94 -2.11
N ASP A 198 -10.93 -7.07 -1.56
CA ASP A 198 -10.77 -8.30 -2.33
C ASP A 198 -11.70 -9.41 -1.78
N ALA A 199 -12.88 -9.52 -2.38
CA ALA A 199 -13.78 -10.65 -2.15
C ALA A 199 -13.74 -11.66 -3.31
N SER A 200 -12.75 -11.55 -4.20
CA SER A 200 -12.69 -12.31 -5.45
C SER A 200 -12.35 -13.78 -5.22
N THR A 201 -11.67 -14.12 -4.11
CA THR A 201 -11.47 -15.52 -3.68
C THR A 201 -12.76 -16.24 -3.29
N LEU A 202 -13.90 -15.55 -3.21
CA LEU A 202 -15.19 -16.16 -2.92
C LEU A 202 -15.99 -16.50 -4.17
N ALA A 203 -15.45 -16.21 -5.37
CA ALA A 203 -16.06 -16.60 -6.62
C ALA A 203 -16.17 -18.14 -6.73
N ASP A 204 -17.33 -18.63 -7.17
CA ASP A 204 -17.62 -20.06 -7.30
C ASP A 204 -17.85 -20.41 -8.77
N LEU A 205 -16.77 -20.75 -9.48
CA LEU A 205 -16.79 -21.07 -10.92
C LEU A 205 -17.62 -22.31 -11.28
N SER A 206 -18.09 -23.08 -10.30
CA SER A 206 -18.99 -24.23 -10.54
C SER A 206 -20.44 -23.81 -10.85
N ARG A 207 -20.78 -22.53 -10.63
CA ARG A 207 -22.12 -22.00 -10.86
C ARG A 207 -22.40 -21.75 -12.35
N PRO A 208 -23.66 -21.89 -12.81
CA PRO A 208 -23.96 -21.92 -14.24
C PRO A 208 -23.93 -20.55 -14.92
N SER A 209 -24.04 -19.45 -14.17
CA SER A 209 -23.96 -18.09 -14.71
C SER A 209 -22.87 -17.26 -14.03
N ILE A 210 -22.25 -16.33 -14.77
CA ILE A 210 -21.25 -15.38 -14.22
C ILE A 210 -21.83 -14.63 -13.00
N GLN A 211 -23.11 -14.26 -13.06
CA GLN A 211 -23.79 -13.59 -11.96
C GLN A 211 -23.78 -14.45 -10.68
N GLU A 212 -24.08 -15.75 -10.78
CA GLU A 212 -24.04 -16.64 -9.63
C GLU A 212 -22.61 -16.94 -9.17
N GLN A 213 -21.66 -17.04 -10.11
CA GLN A 213 -20.24 -17.24 -9.80
C GLN A 213 -19.70 -16.07 -8.96
N GLN A 214 -20.03 -14.83 -9.32
CA GLN A 214 -19.54 -13.62 -8.66
C GLN A 214 -20.40 -13.16 -7.48
N LYS A 215 -21.47 -13.89 -7.12
CA LYS A 215 -22.47 -13.45 -6.14
C LYS A 215 -21.89 -12.98 -4.82
N LYS A 216 -20.99 -13.77 -4.23
CA LYS A 216 -20.33 -13.43 -2.96
C LYS A 216 -19.40 -12.24 -3.12
N ASN A 217 -18.65 -12.19 -4.22
CA ASN A 217 -17.70 -11.12 -4.51
C ASN A 217 -18.40 -9.76 -4.55
N TYR A 218 -19.38 -9.57 -5.43
CA TYR A 218 -20.05 -8.26 -5.55
C TYR A 218 -20.88 -7.89 -4.31
N THR A 219 -21.46 -8.87 -3.60
CA THR A 219 -22.31 -8.59 -2.42
C THR A 219 -21.47 -8.11 -1.24
N LEU A 220 -20.36 -8.80 -0.96
CA LEU A 220 -19.47 -8.43 0.15
C LEU A 220 -18.69 -7.17 -0.18
N THR A 221 -18.28 -6.97 -1.43
CA THR A 221 -17.66 -5.71 -1.87
C THR A 221 -18.61 -4.53 -1.68
N ALA A 222 -19.91 -4.68 -2.00
CA ALA A 222 -20.92 -3.65 -1.76
C ALA A 222 -21.10 -3.36 -0.26
N ALA A 223 -21.17 -4.39 0.59
CA ALA A 223 -21.30 -4.23 2.03
C ALA A 223 -20.07 -3.54 2.67
N MET A 224 -18.85 -3.91 2.25
CA MET A 224 -17.63 -3.25 2.72
C MET A 224 -17.53 -1.81 2.20
N THR A 225 -17.95 -1.55 0.96
CA THR A 225 -18.04 -0.18 0.43
C THR A 225 -19.01 0.66 1.27
N ALA A 226 -20.19 0.13 1.60
CA ALA A 226 -21.18 0.83 2.41
C ALA A 226 -20.61 1.19 3.79
N LEU A 227 -19.94 0.24 4.47
CA LEU A 227 -19.23 0.52 5.71
C LEU A 227 -18.20 1.65 5.56
N ILE A 228 -17.36 1.61 4.52
CA ILE A 228 -16.36 2.66 4.27
C ILE A 228 -17.03 4.03 4.15
N ARG A 229 -18.16 4.12 3.45
CA ARG A 229 -18.92 5.38 3.32
C ARG A 229 -19.53 5.85 4.64
N GLU A 230 -19.84 4.94 5.56
CA GLU A 230 -20.35 5.29 6.90
C GLU A 230 -19.26 5.84 7.83
N ILE A 231 -18.02 5.37 7.67
CA ILE A 231 -16.91 5.67 8.61
C ILE A 231 -15.84 6.59 8.02
N GLU A 232 -15.97 7.03 6.77
CA GLU A 232 -15.00 7.96 6.18
C GLU A 232 -14.97 9.29 6.94
N PRO A 233 -13.78 9.90 7.13
CA PRO A 233 -13.68 11.18 7.81
C PRO A 233 -14.40 12.30 7.07
N GLU A 234 -14.90 13.28 7.81
CA GLU A 234 -15.51 14.47 7.21
C GLU A 234 -14.53 15.16 6.25
N GLY A 235 -15.02 15.49 5.05
CA GLY A 235 -14.22 16.10 3.99
C GLY A 235 -13.36 15.13 3.18
N VAL A 236 -13.31 13.85 3.53
CA VAL A 236 -12.54 12.82 2.81
C VAL A 236 -13.48 11.75 2.26
N THR A 237 -13.62 11.67 0.94
CA THR A 237 -14.21 10.48 0.30
C THR A 237 -13.13 9.43 0.09
N VAL A 238 -13.17 8.34 0.85
CA VAL A 238 -12.16 7.26 0.74
C VAL A 238 -12.23 6.62 -0.65
N SER A 239 -11.09 6.48 -1.33
CA SER A 239 -11.02 5.75 -2.59
C SER A 239 -11.19 4.27 -2.31
N VAL A 240 -12.08 3.61 -3.07
CA VAL A 240 -12.33 2.18 -2.92
C VAL A 240 -11.97 1.47 -4.22
N GLY A 241 -11.17 0.41 -4.14
CA GLY A 241 -10.95 -0.55 -5.22
C GLY A 241 -11.73 -1.83 -5.00
N GLY A 242 -12.08 -2.50 -6.09
CA GLY A 242 -12.61 -3.88 -6.07
C GLY A 242 -11.73 -4.81 -6.89
N GLU A 243 -11.98 -6.11 -6.81
CA GLU A 243 -11.18 -7.12 -7.53
C GLU A 243 -12.03 -8.23 -8.16
N ILE A 244 -11.61 -8.70 -9.34
CA ILE A 244 -12.19 -9.83 -10.06
C ILE A 244 -11.06 -10.70 -10.62
N GLY A 245 -11.18 -12.02 -10.50
CA GLY A 245 -10.33 -12.96 -11.27
C GLY A 245 -9.21 -13.65 -10.51
N GLU A 246 -9.14 -13.52 -9.17
CA GLU A 246 -8.18 -14.26 -8.33
C GLU A 246 -8.34 -15.79 -8.43
N ILE A 247 -9.54 -16.27 -8.80
CA ILE A 247 -9.82 -17.71 -8.96
C ILE A 247 -9.94 -18.09 -10.43
N GLY A 248 -9.09 -19.03 -10.84
CA GLY A 248 -9.07 -19.66 -12.17
C GLY A 248 -7.88 -19.21 -13.01
N ASP A 249 -7.36 -20.10 -13.85
CA ASP A 249 -6.23 -19.80 -14.76
C ASP A 249 -6.66 -18.96 -15.98
N LYS A 250 -7.72 -18.17 -15.85
CA LYS A 250 -8.33 -17.41 -16.96
C LYS A 250 -8.29 -15.92 -16.67
N ASN A 251 -8.02 -15.15 -17.72
CA ASN A 251 -8.06 -13.70 -17.65
C ASN A 251 -9.50 -13.23 -17.46
N THR A 252 -9.66 -12.14 -16.72
CA THR A 252 -10.95 -11.48 -16.54
C THR A 252 -11.46 -10.98 -17.88
N THR A 253 -12.73 -11.25 -18.18
CA THR A 253 -13.40 -10.80 -19.40
C THR A 253 -14.20 -9.51 -19.17
N VAL A 254 -14.50 -8.78 -20.25
CA VAL A 254 -15.42 -7.63 -20.22
C VAL A 254 -16.81 -8.04 -19.74
N GLU A 255 -17.28 -9.25 -20.06
CA GLU A 255 -18.57 -9.76 -19.59
C GLU A 255 -18.60 -9.93 -18.06
N GLU A 256 -17.57 -10.57 -17.50
CA GLU A 256 -17.43 -10.73 -16.04
C GLU A 256 -17.36 -9.39 -15.33
N PHE A 257 -16.58 -8.45 -15.87
CA PHE A 257 -16.49 -7.09 -15.33
C PHE A 257 -17.85 -6.39 -15.31
N ASN A 258 -18.60 -6.43 -16.42
CA ASN A 258 -19.92 -5.80 -16.51
C ASN A 258 -20.92 -6.42 -15.52
N VAL A 259 -20.98 -7.75 -15.46
CA VAL A 259 -21.90 -8.46 -14.54
C VAL A 259 -21.57 -8.15 -13.09
N PHE A 260 -20.28 -8.15 -12.72
CA PHE A 260 -19.84 -7.76 -11.39
C PHE A 260 -20.29 -6.33 -11.07
N MET A 261 -19.98 -5.37 -11.94
CA MET A 261 -20.29 -3.95 -11.70
C MET A 261 -21.79 -3.68 -11.59
N ASP A 262 -22.59 -4.26 -12.48
CA ASP A 262 -24.05 -4.07 -12.46
C ASP A 262 -24.65 -4.61 -11.15
N CYS A 263 -24.24 -5.82 -10.74
CA CYS A 263 -24.72 -6.43 -9.50
C CYS A 263 -24.20 -5.73 -8.24
N TYR A 264 -22.93 -5.30 -8.27
CA TYR A 264 -22.30 -4.53 -7.19
C TYR A 264 -23.02 -3.21 -6.94
N LEU A 265 -23.28 -2.43 -8.01
CA LEU A 265 -23.96 -1.14 -7.90
C LEU A 265 -25.40 -1.31 -7.41
N ASP A 266 -26.10 -2.36 -7.84
CA ASP A 266 -27.45 -2.66 -7.35
C ASP A 266 -27.48 -3.15 -5.91
N GLY A 267 -26.43 -3.85 -5.46
CA GLY A 267 -26.21 -4.16 -4.05
C GLY A 267 -25.98 -2.89 -3.23
N LEU A 268 -25.04 -2.05 -3.65
CA LEU A 268 -24.65 -0.84 -2.91
C LEU A 268 -25.80 0.15 -2.74
N LYS A 269 -26.65 0.33 -3.76
CA LYS A 269 -27.85 1.18 -3.67
C LYS A 269 -28.82 0.74 -2.57
N LYS A 270 -28.85 -0.55 -2.22
CA LYS A 270 -29.71 -1.08 -1.16
C LYS A 270 -29.12 -0.84 0.23
N GLU A 271 -27.79 -0.81 0.33
CA GLU A 271 -27.06 -0.63 1.59
C GLU A 271 -26.89 0.86 1.97
N HIS A 272 -26.58 1.74 1.01
CA HIS A 272 -26.21 3.14 1.33
C HIS A 272 -26.79 4.19 0.37
N LYS A 273 -27.34 5.28 0.94
CA LYS A 273 -28.05 6.34 0.20
C LYS A 273 -27.17 7.14 -0.78
N GLN A 274 -25.91 7.40 -0.42
CA GLN A 274 -25.01 8.19 -1.27
C GLN A 274 -24.38 7.38 -2.41
N ASN A 275 -24.59 6.04 -2.43
CA ASN A 275 -24.27 5.07 -3.48
C ASN A 275 -22.96 5.23 -4.29
N LYS A 276 -21.96 5.95 -3.74
CA LYS A 276 -20.67 6.17 -4.37
C LYS A 276 -19.82 4.91 -4.28
N GLY A 277 -19.66 4.25 -5.43
CA GLY A 277 -19.00 2.95 -5.53
C GLY A 277 -17.48 3.01 -5.60
N ILE A 278 -16.90 1.91 -6.10
CA ILE A 278 -15.47 1.79 -6.37
C ILE A 278 -15.01 2.78 -7.46
N SER A 279 -13.73 3.15 -7.39
CA SER A 279 -13.07 4.08 -8.32
C SER A 279 -12.13 3.40 -9.31
N LYS A 280 -11.76 2.14 -9.04
CA LYS A 280 -10.85 1.31 -9.83
C LYS A 280 -11.18 -0.18 -9.61
N ILE A 281 -10.70 -1.03 -10.49
CA ILE A 281 -10.95 -2.48 -10.45
C ILE A 281 -9.69 -3.27 -10.81
N SER A 282 -9.27 -4.18 -9.95
CA SER A 282 -8.21 -5.15 -10.22
C SER A 282 -8.74 -6.34 -11.01
N ILE A 283 -7.95 -6.77 -11.99
CA ILE A 283 -8.30 -7.85 -12.91
C ILE A 283 -7.16 -8.85 -13.07
N GLN A 284 -7.51 -10.10 -13.37
CA GLN A 284 -6.54 -11.13 -13.74
C GLN A 284 -6.18 -11.02 -15.23
N THR A 285 -4.88 -10.97 -15.53
CA THR A 285 -4.32 -10.78 -16.87
C THR A 285 -3.25 -11.82 -17.22
N GLY A 286 -3.24 -12.94 -16.50
CA GLY A 286 -2.30 -14.04 -16.67
C GLY A 286 -1.07 -13.94 -15.77
N THR A 287 -1.14 -13.10 -14.73
CA THR A 287 -0.04 -12.88 -13.78
C THR A 287 -0.25 -13.61 -12.47
N ALA A 288 0.86 -14.03 -11.86
CA ALA A 288 0.89 -14.53 -10.50
C ALA A 288 1.58 -13.53 -9.57
N HIS A 289 1.03 -13.33 -8.38
CA HIS A 289 1.62 -12.46 -7.36
C HIS A 289 3.05 -12.91 -7.01
N GLY A 290 4.02 -12.01 -7.22
CA GLY A 290 5.44 -12.24 -6.88
C GLY A 290 6.28 -12.95 -7.93
N GLY A 291 5.72 -13.24 -9.10
CA GLY A 291 6.39 -13.97 -10.18
C GLY A 291 6.54 -15.46 -9.88
N VAL A 292 6.87 -16.24 -10.92
CA VAL A 292 7.05 -17.70 -10.80
C VAL A 292 8.55 -18.00 -10.82
N PRO A 293 9.19 -18.34 -9.69
CA PRO A 293 10.59 -18.71 -9.71
C PRO A 293 10.78 -20.07 -10.39
N LEU A 294 11.73 -20.16 -11.32
CA LEU A 294 12.15 -21.38 -11.99
C LEU A 294 13.12 -22.18 -11.10
N PRO A 295 13.34 -23.48 -11.37
CA PRO A 295 14.23 -24.32 -10.56
C PRO A 295 15.66 -23.80 -10.42
N ASP A 296 16.13 -23.02 -11.39
CA ASP A 296 17.44 -22.38 -11.40
C ASP A 296 17.50 -21.05 -10.61
N GLY A 297 16.38 -20.63 -10.01
CA GLY A 297 16.25 -19.40 -9.24
C GLY A 297 15.93 -18.15 -10.07
N SER A 298 15.91 -18.24 -11.40
CA SER A 298 15.43 -17.15 -12.27
C SER A 298 13.90 -16.99 -12.17
N ILE A 299 13.35 -15.87 -12.65
CA ILE A 299 11.90 -15.65 -12.68
C ILE A 299 11.37 -15.91 -14.08
N ALA A 300 10.31 -16.72 -14.18
CA ALA A 300 9.65 -17.02 -15.43
C ALA A 300 9.10 -15.74 -16.08
N GLU A 301 9.27 -15.62 -17.39
CA GLU A 301 8.67 -14.56 -18.17
C GLU A 301 7.15 -14.75 -18.21
N VAL A 302 6.42 -13.76 -17.71
CA VAL A 302 4.95 -13.78 -17.67
C VAL A 302 4.42 -12.91 -18.79
N LYS A 303 3.53 -13.48 -19.62
CA LYS A 303 2.86 -12.75 -20.67
C LYS A 303 1.60 -12.09 -20.12
N ILE A 304 1.69 -10.79 -19.84
CA ILE A 304 0.52 -9.98 -19.48
C ILE A 304 -0.41 -9.79 -20.68
N ASP A 305 -1.69 -9.97 -20.41
CA ASP A 305 -2.76 -9.60 -21.34
C ASP A 305 -3.08 -8.09 -21.25
N PHE A 306 -2.28 -7.31 -21.96
CA PHE A 306 -2.50 -5.88 -22.13
C PHE A 306 -3.78 -5.56 -22.90
N GLY A 307 -4.32 -6.49 -23.69
CA GLY A 307 -5.59 -6.32 -24.38
C GLY A 307 -6.75 -6.27 -23.40
N ALA A 308 -6.78 -7.23 -22.45
CA ALA A 308 -7.77 -7.23 -21.37
C ALA A 308 -7.70 -5.93 -20.54
N LEU A 309 -6.49 -5.44 -20.22
CA LEU A 309 -6.31 -4.16 -19.53
C LEU A 309 -6.91 -2.99 -20.32
N GLU A 310 -6.65 -2.92 -21.63
CA GLU A 310 -7.13 -1.84 -22.49
C GLU A 310 -8.65 -1.86 -22.62
N GLU A 311 -9.22 -3.01 -22.95
CA GLU A 311 -10.66 -3.19 -23.14
C GLU A 311 -11.45 -2.90 -21.85
N ILE A 312 -11.05 -3.50 -20.73
CA ILE A 312 -11.74 -3.30 -19.45
C ILE A 312 -11.54 -1.87 -18.95
N SER A 313 -10.36 -1.27 -19.12
CA SER A 313 -10.16 0.13 -18.72
C SER A 313 -11.05 1.08 -19.52
N GLU A 314 -11.27 0.84 -20.81
CA GLU A 314 -12.20 1.65 -21.60
C GLU A 314 -13.64 1.49 -21.11
N VAL A 315 -14.12 0.27 -20.90
CA VAL A 315 -15.48 0.03 -20.38
C VAL A 315 -15.66 0.63 -18.99
N ALA A 316 -14.65 0.48 -18.12
CA ALA A 316 -14.66 1.01 -16.75
C ALA A 316 -14.83 2.54 -16.75
N ARG A 317 -14.12 3.26 -17.62
CA ARG A 317 -14.29 4.71 -17.79
C ARG A 317 -15.62 5.08 -18.43
N SER A 318 -15.94 4.47 -19.57
CA SER A 318 -17.04 4.94 -20.43
C SER A 318 -18.42 4.62 -19.87
N ARG A 319 -18.58 3.47 -19.19
CA ARG A 319 -19.88 3.00 -18.69
C ARG A 319 -20.07 3.33 -17.21
N TYR A 320 -19.01 3.27 -16.42
CA TYR A 320 -19.10 3.29 -14.96
C TYR A 320 -18.36 4.46 -14.31
N GLY A 321 -17.55 5.22 -15.06
CA GLY A 321 -16.82 6.38 -14.54
C GLY A 321 -15.64 6.05 -13.61
N LEU A 322 -15.15 4.80 -13.63
CA LEU A 322 -13.93 4.40 -12.90
C LEU A 322 -12.69 4.92 -13.62
N ALA A 323 -11.56 5.04 -12.92
CA ALA A 323 -10.28 5.45 -13.50
C ALA A 323 -9.80 4.48 -14.60
N GLY A 324 -10.01 3.17 -14.40
CA GLY A 324 -9.56 2.11 -15.28
C GLY A 324 -9.31 0.80 -14.52
N ALA A 325 -8.74 -0.18 -15.23
CA ALA A 325 -8.30 -1.43 -14.64
C ALA A 325 -6.97 -1.25 -13.88
N VAL A 326 -6.72 -2.15 -12.94
CA VAL A 326 -5.54 -2.18 -12.07
C VAL A 326 -4.80 -3.49 -12.30
N GLN A 327 -3.47 -3.40 -12.38
CA GLN A 327 -2.62 -4.58 -12.55
C GLN A 327 -1.93 -4.96 -11.24
N HIS A 328 -2.13 -6.20 -10.81
CA HIS A 328 -1.35 -6.81 -9.73
C HIS A 328 -0.15 -7.61 -10.25
N GLY A 329 0.80 -7.97 -9.39
CA GLY A 329 1.86 -8.92 -9.76
C GLY A 329 2.83 -8.46 -10.85
N ALA A 330 2.99 -7.14 -11.05
CA ALA A 330 3.82 -6.58 -12.12
C ALA A 330 5.33 -6.51 -11.81
N SER A 331 5.75 -6.73 -10.55
CA SER A 331 7.14 -6.45 -10.12
C SER A 331 8.23 -7.30 -10.79
N THR A 332 7.86 -8.38 -11.47
CA THR A 332 8.79 -9.31 -12.13
C THR A 332 8.73 -9.26 -13.65
N LEU A 333 8.03 -8.26 -14.20
CA LEU A 333 7.96 -8.08 -15.64
C LEU A 333 9.29 -7.56 -16.20
N PRO A 334 9.56 -7.84 -17.49
CA PRO A 334 10.59 -7.13 -18.23
C PRO A 334 10.44 -5.61 -18.11
N SER A 335 11.56 -4.91 -18.01
CA SER A 335 11.62 -3.46 -17.81
C SER A 335 10.86 -2.67 -18.89
N ASP A 336 10.88 -3.14 -20.14
CA ASP A 336 10.22 -2.52 -21.28
C ASP A 336 8.70 -2.72 -21.31
N ALA A 337 8.15 -3.63 -20.50
CA ALA A 337 6.71 -3.86 -20.41
C ALA A 337 5.98 -2.74 -19.64
N PHE A 338 6.64 -2.05 -18.70
CA PHE A 338 5.99 -1.07 -17.83
C PHE A 338 5.42 0.14 -18.58
N ASN A 339 6.07 0.57 -19.67
CA ASN A 339 5.59 1.69 -20.51
C ASN A 339 4.27 1.40 -21.25
N ARG A 340 3.79 0.16 -21.21
CA ARG A 340 2.53 -0.23 -21.84
C ARG A 340 1.33 0.10 -20.96
N PHE A 341 1.46 0.09 -19.63
CA PHE A 341 0.34 0.38 -18.73
C PHE A 341 -0.30 1.76 -18.98
N PRO A 342 0.48 2.86 -19.15
CA PRO A 342 -0.13 4.15 -19.49
C PRO A 342 -0.82 4.16 -20.85
N ARG A 343 -0.34 3.34 -21.81
CA ARG A 343 -0.90 3.24 -23.18
C ARG A 343 -2.23 2.50 -23.18
N THR A 344 -2.34 1.43 -22.40
CA THR A 344 -3.57 0.66 -22.19
C THR A 344 -4.54 1.35 -21.23
N LYS A 345 -4.17 2.53 -20.73
CA LYS A 345 -4.98 3.31 -19.78
C LYS A 345 -5.29 2.55 -18.49
N THR A 346 -4.38 1.68 -18.10
CA THR A 346 -4.36 1.05 -16.78
C THR A 346 -4.23 2.17 -15.74
N ALA A 347 -5.14 2.21 -14.79
CA ALA A 347 -5.20 3.29 -13.81
C ALA A 347 -4.04 3.19 -12.81
N GLU A 348 -3.75 1.98 -12.35
CA GLU A 348 -2.82 1.70 -11.26
C GLU A 348 -2.10 0.37 -11.45
N VAL A 349 -0.89 0.26 -10.90
CA VAL A 349 -0.09 -0.98 -10.89
C VAL A 349 0.54 -1.22 -9.52
N HIS A 350 0.34 -2.41 -8.96
CA HIS A 350 0.81 -2.78 -7.62
C HIS A 350 2.19 -3.44 -7.69
N LEU A 351 3.12 -2.96 -6.87
CA LEU A 351 4.54 -3.27 -6.95
C LEU A 351 5.11 -3.55 -5.55
N ALA A 352 5.71 -4.74 -5.38
CA ALA A 352 6.22 -5.17 -4.08
C ALA A 352 7.53 -5.96 -4.19
N THR A 353 7.47 -7.12 -4.83
CA THR A 353 8.49 -8.16 -4.70
C THR A 353 9.84 -7.73 -5.27
N GLY A 354 9.87 -6.90 -6.31
CA GLY A 354 11.11 -6.34 -6.87
C GLY A 354 11.92 -5.55 -5.84
N PHE A 355 11.26 -4.73 -5.00
CA PHE A 355 11.92 -3.92 -3.98
C PHE A 355 12.48 -4.78 -2.84
N GLN A 356 11.74 -5.81 -2.44
CA GLN A 356 12.22 -6.83 -1.51
C GLN A 356 13.48 -7.54 -2.06
N ASN A 357 13.48 -7.87 -3.35
CA ASN A 357 14.59 -8.55 -3.99
C ASN A 357 15.84 -7.66 -3.94
N ILE A 358 15.72 -6.38 -4.31
CA ILE A 358 16.80 -5.38 -4.21
C ILE A 358 17.40 -5.37 -2.79
N ILE A 359 16.57 -5.34 -1.74
CA ILE A 359 17.06 -5.33 -0.35
C ILE A 359 17.88 -6.60 -0.03
N TYR A 360 17.37 -7.79 -0.35
CA TYR A 360 18.05 -9.04 -0.01
C TYR A 360 19.27 -9.34 -0.88
N GLU A 361 19.28 -8.85 -2.12
CA GLU A 361 20.28 -9.13 -3.15
C GLU A 361 21.36 -8.06 -3.23
N SER A 362 21.18 -6.91 -2.60
CA SER A 362 22.23 -5.89 -2.47
C SER A 362 23.51 -6.52 -1.91
N VAL A 363 24.63 -6.21 -2.55
CA VAL A 363 25.97 -6.64 -2.09
C VAL A 363 26.32 -6.07 -0.71
N ASN A 364 25.65 -4.99 -0.32
CA ASN A 364 25.83 -4.33 0.97
C ASN A 364 24.97 -4.96 2.08
N PHE A 365 23.95 -5.77 1.74
CA PHE A 365 23.15 -6.46 2.74
C PHE A 365 24.02 -7.51 3.46
N PRO A 366 24.16 -7.46 4.81
CA PRO A 366 25.12 -8.30 5.50
C PRO A 366 24.84 -9.80 5.33
N ALA A 367 25.83 -10.53 4.80
CA ALA A 367 25.71 -11.97 4.55
C ALA A 367 25.31 -12.74 5.82
N ALA A 368 25.91 -12.40 6.97
CA ALA A 368 25.59 -13.03 8.25
C ALA A 368 24.12 -12.84 8.67
N LEU A 369 23.50 -11.68 8.36
CA LEU A 369 22.09 -11.46 8.63
C LEU A 369 21.23 -12.26 7.65
N ARG A 370 21.59 -12.28 6.36
CA ARG A 370 20.89 -13.10 5.35
C ARG A 370 20.91 -14.58 5.72
N ASP A 371 22.05 -15.09 6.17
CA ASP A 371 22.21 -16.49 6.56
C ASP A 371 21.36 -16.83 7.79
N ARG A 372 21.26 -15.93 8.78
CA ARG A 372 20.34 -16.08 9.92
C ARG A 372 18.88 -16.14 9.47
N ILE A 373 18.47 -15.24 8.58
CA ILE A 373 17.11 -15.20 8.04
C ILE A 373 16.81 -16.50 7.27
N TYR A 374 17.71 -16.93 6.40
CA TYR A 374 17.51 -18.14 5.59
C TYR A 374 17.59 -19.41 6.43
N GLY A 375 18.42 -19.42 7.48
CA GLY A 375 18.44 -20.49 8.48
C GLY A 375 17.09 -20.64 9.19
N TYR A 376 16.52 -19.53 9.66
CA TYR A 376 15.16 -19.51 10.24
C TYR A 376 14.12 -20.04 9.26
N ILE A 377 14.13 -19.59 8.00
CA ILE A 377 13.20 -20.06 6.96
C ILE A 377 13.30 -21.57 6.76
N LYS A 378 14.53 -22.11 6.63
CA LYS A 378 14.77 -23.54 6.42
C LYS A 378 14.32 -24.42 7.59
N GLN A 379 14.32 -23.87 8.80
CA GLN A 379 13.96 -24.60 10.01
C GLN A 379 12.48 -24.44 10.34
N GLU A 380 12.02 -23.21 10.54
CA GLU A 380 10.71 -22.89 11.10
C GLU A 380 9.61 -22.85 10.04
N LEU A 381 9.94 -22.52 8.79
CA LEU A 381 8.96 -22.45 7.69
C LEU A 381 8.99 -23.70 6.79
N ARG A 382 9.71 -24.75 7.18
CA ARG A 382 9.90 -25.96 6.36
C ARG A 382 8.58 -26.59 5.91
N GLY A 383 7.53 -26.50 6.73
CA GLY A 383 6.20 -27.02 6.39
C GLY A 383 5.53 -26.31 5.20
N GLU A 384 6.01 -25.13 4.79
CA GLU A 384 5.51 -24.42 3.62
C GLU A 384 6.24 -24.81 2.32
N LYS A 385 7.32 -25.60 2.41
CA LYS A 385 8.02 -26.13 1.24
C LYS A 385 7.19 -27.24 0.59
N LYS A 386 6.79 -27.05 -0.67
CA LYS A 386 6.14 -28.11 -1.44
C LYS A 386 7.16 -29.16 -1.88
N GLU A 387 6.71 -30.39 -2.11
CA GLU A 387 7.59 -31.47 -2.60
C GLU A 387 8.28 -31.11 -3.93
N SER A 388 7.59 -30.34 -4.77
CA SER A 388 8.10 -29.88 -6.07
C SER A 388 9.03 -28.67 -5.99
N ASP A 389 9.15 -28.00 -4.84
CA ASP A 389 9.96 -26.79 -4.72
C ASP A 389 11.44 -27.14 -4.54
N THR A 390 12.32 -26.49 -5.32
CA THR A 390 13.74 -26.42 -4.97
C THR A 390 13.94 -25.63 -3.68
N GLU A 391 15.13 -25.70 -3.09
CA GLU A 391 15.43 -24.90 -1.89
C GLU A 391 15.39 -23.40 -2.20
N GLU A 392 15.89 -23.00 -3.36
CA GLU A 392 15.91 -21.63 -3.86
C GLU A 392 14.49 -21.10 -4.05
N GLN A 393 13.61 -21.87 -4.70
CA GLN A 393 12.20 -21.51 -4.87
C GLN A 393 11.49 -21.35 -3.53
N PHE A 394 11.75 -22.26 -2.59
CA PHE A 394 11.18 -22.20 -1.26
C PHE A 394 11.62 -20.93 -0.50
N ILE A 395 12.92 -20.63 -0.48
CA ILE A 395 13.45 -19.40 0.14
C ILE A 395 12.87 -18.16 -0.53
N TYR A 396 12.85 -18.12 -1.87
CA TYR A 396 12.31 -16.97 -2.61
C TYR A 396 10.86 -16.67 -2.22
N LYS A 397 10.01 -17.71 -2.15
CA LYS A 397 8.58 -17.59 -1.81
C LYS A 397 8.35 -17.15 -0.35
N THR A 398 9.24 -17.52 0.56
CA THR A 398 9.04 -17.35 2.02
C THR A 398 9.87 -16.23 2.64
N ARG A 399 10.92 -15.71 1.98
CA ARG A 399 11.82 -14.66 2.52
C ARG A 399 11.12 -13.36 2.92
N LYS A 400 9.94 -13.09 2.36
CA LYS A 400 9.06 -11.99 2.81
C LYS A 400 8.70 -12.06 4.30
N LYS A 401 8.63 -13.27 4.87
CA LYS A 401 8.33 -13.50 6.30
C LYS A 401 9.52 -13.19 7.22
N GLY A 402 10.72 -13.00 6.66
CA GLY A 402 11.89 -12.55 7.43
C GLY A 402 11.77 -11.10 7.90
N PHE A 403 11.00 -10.27 7.20
CA PHE A 403 10.93 -8.83 7.48
C PHE A 403 10.33 -8.48 8.84
N GLY A 404 9.34 -9.24 9.32
CA GLY A 404 8.78 -9.01 10.66
C GLY A 404 9.74 -9.45 11.75
N LEU A 405 10.16 -10.72 11.72
CA LEU A 405 11.00 -11.29 12.77
C LEU A 405 12.36 -10.58 12.91
N PHE A 406 12.99 -10.23 11.78
CA PHE A 406 14.29 -9.56 11.75
C PHE A 406 14.17 -8.05 11.52
N LYS A 407 12.98 -7.46 11.71
CA LYS A 407 12.72 -6.03 11.47
C LYS A 407 13.75 -5.15 12.18
N LYS A 408 13.98 -5.41 13.46
CA LYS A 408 14.90 -4.63 14.28
C LYS A 408 16.36 -4.79 13.84
N ASP A 409 16.79 -6.00 13.46
CA ASP A 409 18.13 -6.22 12.90
C ASP A 409 18.33 -5.41 11.61
N MET A 410 17.32 -5.38 10.74
CA MET A 410 17.37 -4.64 9.48
C MET A 410 17.36 -3.11 9.68
N TRP A 411 16.59 -2.60 10.64
CA TRP A 411 16.59 -1.17 10.97
C TRP A 411 17.86 -0.72 11.71
N ALA A 412 18.59 -1.66 12.32
CA ALA A 412 19.85 -1.42 13.00
C ALA A 412 21.08 -1.62 12.10
N LEU A 413 20.88 -1.84 10.80
CA LEU A 413 21.96 -1.87 9.83
C LEU A 413 22.76 -0.56 9.89
N ALA A 414 24.06 -0.66 9.57
CA ALA A 414 24.92 0.50 9.56
C ALA A 414 24.40 1.57 8.57
N PRO A 415 24.55 2.88 8.87
CA PRO A 415 23.99 3.93 8.04
C PRO A 415 24.43 3.87 6.57
N ASP A 416 25.70 3.54 6.31
CA ASP A 416 26.27 3.38 4.98
C ASP A 416 25.64 2.20 4.21
N VAL A 417 25.32 1.11 4.90
CA VAL A 417 24.57 -0.02 4.31
C VAL A 417 23.15 0.39 3.93
N LEU A 418 22.44 1.09 4.81
CA LEU A 418 21.08 1.57 4.54
C LEU A 418 21.07 2.61 3.39
N GLU A 419 22.08 3.47 3.31
CA GLU A 419 22.25 4.45 2.24
C GLU A 419 22.52 3.76 0.89
N ALA A 420 23.38 2.74 0.86
CA ALA A 420 23.68 2.00 -0.36
C ALA A 420 22.44 1.27 -0.91
N ILE A 421 21.71 0.54 -0.05
CA ILE A 421 20.44 -0.10 -0.43
C ILE A 421 19.40 0.94 -0.85
N GLY A 422 19.34 2.07 -0.12
CA GLY A 422 18.45 3.18 -0.45
C GLY A 422 18.73 3.80 -1.82
N THR A 423 19.99 3.82 -2.26
CA THR A 423 20.40 4.30 -3.59
C THR A 423 19.97 3.33 -4.68
N GLU A 424 20.13 2.02 -4.47
CA GLU A 424 19.65 0.98 -5.39
C GLU A 424 18.12 1.05 -5.57
N LEU A 425 17.39 1.22 -4.46
CA LEU A 425 15.93 1.41 -4.47
C LEU A 425 15.52 2.70 -5.20
N GLU A 426 16.19 3.83 -4.92
CA GLU A 426 15.88 5.11 -5.57
C GLU A 426 16.06 5.05 -7.10
N ALA A 427 17.10 4.37 -7.57
CA ALA A 427 17.32 4.13 -9.00
C ALA A 427 16.14 3.35 -9.61
N GLN A 428 15.69 2.29 -8.94
CA GLN A 428 14.54 1.52 -9.39
C GLN A 428 13.24 2.34 -9.40
N PHE A 429 12.98 3.15 -8.38
CA PHE A 429 11.80 4.01 -8.34
C PHE A 429 11.83 5.08 -9.43
N THR A 430 13.00 5.70 -9.67
CA THR A 430 13.18 6.66 -10.76
C THR A 430 12.87 6.02 -12.12
N PHE A 431 13.37 4.80 -12.35
CA PHE A 431 13.08 4.05 -13.57
C PHE A 431 11.57 3.77 -13.72
N LEU A 432 10.91 3.28 -12.67
CA LEU A 432 9.48 3.00 -12.72
C LEU A 432 8.64 4.27 -12.93
N PHE A 433 9.02 5.39 -12.33
CA PHE A 433 8.33 6.66 -12.51
C PHE A 433 8.38 7.16 -13.95
N ASP A 434 9.52 6.98 -14.62
CA ASP A 434 9.66 7.24 -16.05
C ASP A 434 8.74 6.33 -16.88
N GLN A 435 8.81 5.00 -16.65
CA GLN A 435 8.05 4.04 -17.44
C GLN A 435 6.53 4.19 -17.26
N LEU A 436 6.07 4.53 -16.05
CA LEU A 436 4.66 4.75 -15.75
C LEU A 436 4.20 6.18 -16.08
N ASN A 437 5.11 7.00 -16.61
CA ASN A 437 4.90 8.38 -17.04
C ASN A 437 4.35 9.30 -15.94
N VAL A 438 4.81 9.13 -14.68
CA VAL A 438 4.32 9.90 -13.53
C VAL A 438 5.17 11.13 -13.18
N PHE A 439 6.23 11.44 -13.94
CA PHE A 439 6.96 12.69 -13.79
C PHE A 439 6.06 13.91 -14.05
N GLY A 440 6.21 14.96 -13.23
CA GLY A 440 5.42 16.18 -13.31
C GLY A 440 3.96 16.03 -12.87
N THR A 441 3.53 14.87 -12.36
CA THR A 441 2.14 14.65 -11.95
C THR A 441 1.75 15.43 -10.69
N LYS A 442 2.69 16.00 -9.94
CA LYS A 442 2.37 16.82 -8.76
C LYS A 442 1.39 17.96 -9.10
N ASP A 443 1.66 18.68 -10.18
CA ASP A 443 0.82 19.80 -10.63
C ASP A 443 -0.59 19.32 -11.07
N VAL A 444 -0.68 18.08 -11.57
CA VAL A 444 -1.95 17.44 -11.92
C VAL A 444 -2.73 17.14 -10.64
N VAL A 445 -2.10 16.50 -9.66
CA VAL A 445 -2.74 16.18 -8.36
C VAL A 445 -3.21 17.45 -7.65
N GLU A 446 -2.37 18.48 -7.58
CA GLU A 446 -2.69 19.75 -6.89
C GLU A 446 -3.82 20.54 -7.56
N ARG A 447 -4.10 20.32 -8.84
CA ARG A 447 -5.25 20.91 -9.53
C ARG A 447 -6.58 20.36 -9.01
N TYR A 448 -6.60 19.08 -8.64
CA TYR A 448 -7.83 18.36 -8.30
C TYR A 448 -8.06 18.21 -6.80
N LEU A 449 -6.98 18.08 -6.02
CA LEU A 449 -7.07 17.84 -4.59
C LEU A 449 -6.91 19.11 -3.77
N LYS A 450 -7.59 19.15 -2.63
CA LYS A 450 -7.42 20.18 -1.61
C LYS A 450 -7.00 19.50 -0.31
N PRO A 451 -6.05 20.07 0.45
CA PRO A 451 -5.71 19.56 1.77
C PRO A 451 -6.92 19.51 2.69
N VAL A 452 -7.11 18.38 3.36
CA VAL A 452 -8.08 18.20 4.44
C VAL A 452 -7.30 17.82 5.69
N ASP A 453 -7.36 18.67 6.71
CA ASP A 453 -6.77 18.35 8.00
C ASP A 453 -7.75 17.48 8.80
N VAL A 454 -7.56 16.16 8.72
CA VAL A 454 -8.36 15.21 9.51
C VAL A 454 -7.86 15.26 10.96
N PRO A 455 -8.72 15.61 11.92
CA PRO A 455 -8.32 15.76 13.31
C PRO A 455 -7.86 14.41 13.90
N LEU A 456 -6.81 14.46 14.73
CA LEU A 456 -6.36 13.31 15.52
C LEU A 456 -6.42 13.66 17.01
N GLU A 457 -7.02 12.77 17.80
CA GLU A 457 -7.03 12.95 19.25
C GLU A 457 -5.60 12.87 19.81
N ILE A 458 -5.29 13.79 20.71
CA ILE A 458 -4.00 13.80 21.42
C ILE A 458 -3.94 12.59 22.38
N PRO A 459 -2.86 11.79 22.35
CA PRO A 459 -2.65 10.70 23.31
C PRO A 459 -2.70 11.20 24.75
N GLU A 460 -3.32 10.43 25.65
CA GLU A 460 -3.43 10.78 27.08
C GLU A 460 -2.06 11.09 27.71
N SER A 461 -1.03 10.34 27.33
CA SER A 461 0.35 10.51 27.80
C SER A 461 1.00 11.85 27.40
N LEU A 462 0.43 12.54 26.41
CA LEU A 462 0.85 13.87 25.96
C LEU A 462 -0.05 14.99 26.49
N LYS A 463 -1.21 14.68 27.09
CA LYS A 463 -2.04 15.67 27.75
C LYS A 463 -1.30 16.21 28.98
N SER A 464 -1.31 17.53 29.13
CA SER A 464 -0.70 18.26 30.24
C SER A 464 -1.56 18.21 31.48
#